data_AF-A0A7K3DDW3-F1
#
_entry.id   AF-A0A7K3DDW3-F1
#
_cell.length_a   1.000
_cell.length_b   1.000
_cell.length_c   1.000
_cell.angle_alpha   90.00
_cell.angle_beta   90.00
_cell.angle_gamma   90.00
#
_symmetry.space_group_name_H-M   'P 1'
#
loop_
_entity.id
_entity.type
_entity.pdbx_description
1 polymer ?
#
loop_
_entity_poly.entity_id
_entity_poly.type
_entity_poly.pdbx_seq_one_letter_code
_entity_poly.pdbx_strand_id
1 'polypeptide(L)'
;MRVSEYYKLGQTQPTLDFVDVDVEKDTPVYIDPSTLKNLPDEWSSQCHTMLSTFFHSVVDAINAGEQDRLRELLVRLQEPNETHFGLSKGKSRGRGLGPYLVQRITNNLVVSRAAETGLLEDLEDTTLFIEGIGKDIISDVTTNIIRGMLISYTQSMASIYGMELQEGVYSGLVWNHSTCEWEEGSTRMLVPGSPLLLVPKIIVRHDLHLTKEEYFRNHLAPTLQDEELDKPGSKLVQTAKTGRKFVTKMDVEKEYGGDKEKMVDLTLSRSQVFRNYKEEKRKKPSRPLDHDELSQATGTKPVSYRNLLNDALDTPPGAENATTYHRRVHALLSAIFYPWLTYPIVEHPLDQSRKRVDITYTNNATEGFFGWVTRQGHPSSHIFVECKNYYSELGNPELDQICGRFSPLRGKVGLLLCRSLTNKEHFLQRCRDTALSRHEFILLLDDSDLSALVDEVITANTPVDPNRIDDEDQEQPYPGEFRLLFERFRKLVS
;
A
#
# COMPACT_ATOMS: atom_id res chain seq x y z
N MET A 1 -5.00 13.10 19.83
CA MET A 1 -6.29 13.27 19.13
C MET A 1 -6.06 12.89 17.69
N ARG A 2 -6.92 12.06 17.11
CA ARG A 2 -6.70 11.51 15.76
C ARG A 2 -7.12 12.51 14.68
N VAL A 3 -6.64 12.33 13.45
CA VAL A 3 -7.05 13.16 12.30
C VAL A 3 -8.57 13.11 12.10
N SER A 4 -9.15 11.91 12.14
CA SER A 4 -10.59 11.68 12.00
C SER A 4 -11.41 12.42 13.06
N GLU A 5 -10.91 12.48 14.30
CA GLU A 5 -11.52 13.17 15.43
C GLU A 5 -11.38 14.69 15.30
N TYR A 6 -10.17 15.17 14.95
CA TYR A 6 -9.85 16.59 14.82
C TYR A 6 -10.73 17.26 13.77
N TYR A 7 -10.82 16.65 12.58
CA TYR A 7 -11.62 17.16 11.46
C TYR A 7 -13.08 16.69 11.50
N LYS A 8 -13.50 15.93 12.53
CA LYS A 8 -14.87 15.45 12.74
C LYS A 8 -15.42 14.68 11.53
N LEU A 9 -14.60 13.78 10.98
CA LEU A 9 -14.93 13.04 9.76
C LEU A 9 -16.10 12.06 9.94
N GLY A 10 -16.37 11.63 11.19
CA GLY A 10 -17.37 10.61 11.49
C GLY A 10 -17.01 9.24 10.90
N GLN A 11 -15.71 9.00 10.68
CA GLN A 11 -15.14 7.78 10.12
C GLN A 11 -14.16 7.16 11.12
N THR A 12 -13.80 5.90 10.89
CA THR A 12 -12.80 5.17 11.68
C THR A 12 -11.71 4.62 10.77
N GLN A 13 -10.56 4.19 11.33
CA GLN A 13 -9.43 3.68 10.55
C GLN A 13 -9.80 2.67 9.43
N PRO A 14 -10.72 1.71 9.62
CA PRO A 14 -11.09 0.78 8.56
C PRO A 14 -11.71 1.43 7.31
N THR A 15 -12.43 2.53 7.48
CA THR A 15 -13.17 3.21 6.40
C THR A 15 -12.38 4.32 5.72
N LEU A 16 -11.23 4.72 6.29
CA LEU A 16 -10.32 5.71 5.73
C LEU A 16 -9.32 5.06 4.78
N ASP A 17 -8.92 5.76 3.71
CA ASP A 17 -7.89 5.30 2.77
C ASP A 17 -6.46 5.61 3.26
N PHE A 18 -6.33 6.46 4.28
CA PHE A 18 -5.08 6.84 4.93
C PHE A 18 -4.97 6.29 6.35
N VAL A 19 -3.75 6.31 6.91
CA VAL A 19 -3.51 6.00 8.33
C VAL A 19 -4.01 7.16 9.19
N ASP A 20 -4.97 6.91 10.06
CA ASP A 20 -5.56 7.86 11.01
C ASP A 20 -4.59 8.12 12.17
N VAL A 21 -3.55 8.89 11.90
CA VAL A 21 -2.50 9.22 12.86
C VAL A 21 -3.00 10.13 13.99
N ASP A 22 -2.31 10.13 15.12
CA ASP A 22 -2.52 11.14 16.16
C ASP A 22 -1.79 12.42 15.71
N VAL A 23 -2.44 13.58 15.81
CA VAL A 23 -1.87 14.86 15.34
C VAL A 23 -0.68 15.35 16.19
N GLU A 24 -0.34 14.66 17.28
CA GLU A 24 0.81 14.97 18.12
C GLU A 24 1.77 13.80 18.35
N LYS A 25 1.31 12.56 18.24
CA LYS A 25 2.07 11.36 18.61
C LYS A 25 2.36 10.47 17.42
N ASP A 26 3.52 9.85 17.45
CA ASP A 26 3.92 8.92 16.39
C ASP A 26 3.08 7.65 16.40
N THR A 27 2.81 7.14 15.20
CA THR A 27 2.22 5.84 14.93
C THR A 27 3.34 4.87 14.50
N PRO A 28 3.45 3.67 15.10
CA PRO A 28 4.59 2.75 14.95
C PRO A 28 4.54 1.97 13.63
N VAL A 29 4.58 2.70 12.52
CA VAL A 29 4.50 2.20 11.16
C VAL A 29 5.48 2.94 10.25
N TYR A 30 5.79 2.34 9.11
CA TYR A 30 6.84 2.80 8.20
C TYR A 30 6.38 2.75 6.74
N ILE A 31 6.99 3.58 5.89
CA ILE A 31 6.87 3.47 4.44
C ILE A 31 8.04 2.63 3.94
N ASP A 32 7.73 1.50 3.30
CA ASP A 32 8.73 0.65 2.65
C ASP A 32 8.74 0.96 1.14
N PRO A 33 9.85 1.47 0.57
CA PRO A 33 9.91 1.83 -0.84
C PRO A 33 9.66 0.63 -1.79
N SER A 34 9.89 -0.60 -1.33
CA SER A 34 9.62 -1.80 -2.13
C SER A 34 8.12 -2.01 -2.38
N THR A 35 7.23 -1.49 -1.53
CA THR A 35 5.78 -1.64 -1.71
C THR A 35 5.29 -0.83 -2.91
N LEU A 36 5.88 0.34 -3.14
CA LEU A 36 5.55 1.23 -4.25
C LEU A 36 5.88 0.62 -5.61
N LYS A 37 6.85 -0.29 -5.68
CA LYS A 37 7.24 -1.01 -6.91
C LYS A 37 6.24 -2.10 -7.31
N ASN A 38 5.51 -2.63 -6.33
CA ASN A 38 4.67 -3.81 -6.50
C ASN A 38 3.18 -3.46 -6.70
N LEU A 39 2.80 -2.20 -6.49
CA LEU A 39 1.45 -1.73 -6.76
C LEU A 39 1.31 -1.35 -8.25
N PRO A 40 0.27 -1.84 -8.95
CA PRO A 40 0.09 -1.61 -10.38
C PRO A 40 -0.43 -0.20 -10.73
N ASP A 41 -0.73 0.65 -9.75
CA ASP A 41 -1.33 1.96 -9.97
C ASP A 41 -0.35 3.07 -10.39
N GLU A 42 -0.90 4.12 -11.01
CA GLU A 42 -0.15 5.26 -11.53
C GLU A 42 0.52 6.08 -10.41
N TRP A 43 -0.14 6.25 -9.26
CA TRP A 43 0.40 7.03 -8.14
C TRP A 43 1.67 6.36 -7.59
N SER A 44 1.63 5.05 -7.41
CA SER A 44 2.77 4.24 -6.97
C SER A 44 3.90 4.21 -8.00
N SER A 45 3.56 4.15 -9.29
CA SER A 45 4.53 4.24 -10.40
C SER A 45 5.29 5.58 -10.44
N GLN A 46 4.57 6.70 -10.20
CA GLN A 46 5.19 8.02 -10.09
C GLN A 46 6.11 8.11 -8.86
N CYS A 47 5.66 7.63 -7.70
CA CYS A 47 6.50 7.52 -6.49
C CYS A 47 7.77 6.69 -6.75
N HIS A 48 7.66 5.56 -7.45
CA HIS A 48 8.82 4.75 -7.81
C HIS A 48 9.79 5.49 -8.75
N THR A 49 9.27 6.28 -9.69
CA THR A 49 10.11 7.14 -10.56
C THR A 49 10.89 8.17 -9.75
N MET A 50 10.25 8.81 -8.77
CA MET A 50 10.92 9.75 -7.87
C MET A 50 12.04 9.07 -7.05
N LEU A 51 11.74 7.90 -6.47
CA LEU A 51 12.73 7.09 -5.73
C LEU A 51 13.92 6.70 -6.60
N SER A 52 13.66 6.22 -7.82
CA SER A 52 14.70 5.75 -8.73
C SER A 52 15.59 6.90 -9.21
N THR A 53 15.01 8.03 -9.61
CA THR A 53 15.78 9.21 -10.06
C THR A 53 16.62 9.82 -8.96
N PHE A 54 16.09 9.89 -7.72
CA PHE A 54 16.87 10.31 -6.57
C PHE A 54 18.04 9.35 -6.29
N PHE A 55 17.76 8.05 -6.24
CA PHE A 55 18.77 7.06 -5.91
C PHE A 55 19.89 6.99 -6.97
N HIS A 56 19.54 7.02 -8.26
CA HIS A 56 20.53 7.12 -9.33
C HIS A 56 21.37 8.39 -9.22
N SER A 57 20.78 9.55 -8.90
CA SER A 57 21.54 10.78 -8.69
C SER A 57 22.57 10.66 -7.56
N VAL A 58 22.24 9.91 -6.50
CA VAL A 58 23.17 9.62 -5.39
C VAL A 58 24.29 8.68 -5.83
N VAL A 59 23.95 7.58 -6.51
CA VAL A 59 24.92 6.59 -7.02
C VAL A 59 25.87 7.21 -8.04
N ASP A 60 25.36 8.03 -8.96
CA ASP A 60 26.15 8.74 -9.97
C ASP A 60 27.14 9.71 -9.31
N ALA A 61 26.69 10.49 -8.32
CA ALA A 61 27.57 11.39 -7.57
C ALA A 61 28.69 10.63 -6.82
N ILE A 62 28.39 9.45 -6.27
CA ILE A 62 29.39 8.58 -5.63
C ILE A 62 30.39 8.08 -6.66
N ASN A 63 29.91 7.50 -7.77
CA ASN A 63 30.76 6.92 -8.82
C ASN A 63 31.64 7.97 -9.52
N ALA A 64 31.13 9.20 -9.68
CA ALA A 64 31.88 10.32 -10.26
C ALA A 64 32.82 11.01 -9.25
N GLY A 65 32.73 10.68 -7.96
CA GLY A 65 33.50 11.35 -6.90
C GLY A 65 33.06 12.79 -6.62
N GLU A 66 31.84 13.17 -7.02
CA GLU A 66 31.27 14.51 -6.87
C GLU A 66 30.74 14.73 -5.44
N GLN A 67 31.65 14.92 -4.49
CA GLN A 67 31.31 15.06 -3.06
C GLN A 67 30.37 16.22 -2.76
N ASP A 68 30.50 17.35 -3.47
CA ASP A 68 29.62 18.50 -3.29
C ASP A 68 28.19 18.17 -3.72
N ARG A 69 28.01 17.50 -4.86
CA ARG A 69 26.70 17.06 -5.35
C ARG A 69 26.05 16.04 -4.41
N LEU A 70 26.82 15.05 -3.96
CA LEU A 70 26.36 14.06 -2.98
C LEU A 70 25.86 14.75 -1.70
N ARG A 71 26.62 15.74 -1.22
CA ARG A 71 26.24 16.53 -0.05
C ARG A 71 24.98 17.34 -0.29
N GLU A 72 24.83 18.00 -1.43
CA GLU A 72 23.64 18.76 -1.80
C GLU A 72 22.37 17.90 -1.83
N LEU A 73 22.47 16.67 -2.35
CA LEU A 73 21.36 15.72 -2.41
C LEU A 73 20.93 15.27 -1.02
N LEU A 74 21.89 14.87 -0.19
CA LEU A 74 21.60 14.21 1.09
C LEU A 74 21.36 15.17 2.25
N VAL A 75 22.07 16.30 2.32
CA VAL A 75 21.97 17.23 3.47
C VAL A 75 20.56 17.84 3.61
N ARG A 76 19.80 17.83 2.51
CA ARG A 76 18.44 18.34 2.39
C ARG A 76 17.37 17.39 2.96
N LEU A 77 17.72 16.13 3.20
CA LEU A 77 16.84 15.15 3.82
C LEU A 77 16.63 15.51 5.31
N GLN A 78 15.38 15.53 5.73
CA GLN A 78 14.98 15.84 7.11
C GLN A 78 14.13 14.71 7.70
N GLU A 79 14.07 14.60 9.02
CA GLU A 79 13.10 13.70 9.68
C GLU A 79 11.68 14.27 9.47
N PRO A 80 10.79 13.56 8.74
CA PRO A 80 9.49 14.07 8.33
C PRO A 80 8.46 13.99 9.47
N ASN A 81 8.34 15.07 10.24
CA ASN A 81 7.42 15.11 11.38
C ASN A 81 5.94 15.18 10.96
N GLU A 82 5.68 15.67 9.75
CA GLU A 82 4.35 15.88 9.20
C GLU A 82 3.57 14.59 8.93
N THR A 83 4.18 13.41 8.92
CA THR A 83 3.46 12.13 8.80
C THR A 83 3.11 11.51 10.15
N HIS A 84 3.75 11.95 11.24
CA HIS A 84 3.67 11.32 12.56
C HIS A 84 3.92 9.79 12.53
N PHE A 85 4.87 9.34 11.71
CA PHE A 85 5.33 7.97 11.68
C PHE A 85 6.61 7.81 12.50
N GLY A 86 6.70 6.75 13.30
CA GLY A 86 7.88 6.50 14.13
C GLY A 86 7.55 5.89 15.49
N LEU A 87 8.55 5.90 16.38
CA LEU A 87 8.48 5.30 17.72
C LEU A 87 8.65 6.31 18.86
N SER A 88 8.58 7.61 18.58
CA SER A 88 8.85 8.62 19.59
C SER A 88 7.76 8.59 20.68
N LYS A 89 8.19 8.47 21.95
CA LYS A 89 7.29 8.54 23.11
C LYS A 89 6.86 9.98 23.47
N GLY A 90 7.27 10.99 22.70
CA GLY A 90 6.98 12.42 22.90
C GLY A 90 7.11 13.21 21.59
N LYS A 91 7.03 14.56 21.63
CA LYS A 91 7.18 15.39 20.42
C LYS A 91 8.48 15.06 19.70
N SER A 92 8.39 14.75 18.41
CA SER A 92 9.56 14.42 17.59
C SER A 92 10.61 15.52 17.68
N ARG A 93 11.86 15.13 17.96
CA ARG A 93 13.00 16.03 18.04
C ARG A 93 13.97 15.60 16.95
N GLY A 94 13.75 16.16 15.78
CA GLY A 94 14.51 15.88 14.56
C GLY A 94 16.00 15.77 14.81
N ARG A 95 16.57 14.58 14.62
CA ARG A 95 18.01 14.47 14.39
C ARG A 95 18.27 14.95 12.96
N GLY A 96 19.43 15.54 12.71
CA GLY A 96 19.82 15.94 11.35
C GLY A 96 20.03 14.71 10.47
N LEU A 97 18.96 14.19 9.87
CA LEU A 97 18.97 13.01 8.99
C LEU A 97 19.97 13.16 7.86
N GLY A 98 19.92 14.28 7.13
CA GLY A 98 20.81 14.56 6.01
C GLY A 98 22.30 14.57 6.40
N PRO A 99 22.74 15.41 7.36
CA PRO A 99 24.13 15.39 7.83
C PRO A 99 24.61 14.02 8.31
N TYR A 100 23.74 13.26 8.98
CA TYR A 100 24.04 11.89 9.42
C TYR A 100 24.26 10.95 8.23
N LEU A 101 23.38 10.99 7.21
CA LEU A 101 23.51 10.20 5.99
C LEU A 101 24.77 10.56 5.19
N VAL A 102 25.08 11.85 5.03
CA VAL A 102 26.33 12.32 4.39
C VAL A 102 27.53 11.70 5.09
N GLN A 103 27.59 11.79 6.42
CA GLN A 103 28.70 11.21 7.18
C GLN A 103 28.80 9.69 6.98
N ARG A 104 27.67 8.98 7.00
CA ARG A 104 27.64 7.51 6.83
C ARG A 104 28.05 7.05 5.45
N ILE A 105 27.61 7.76 4.41
CA ILE A 105 27.90 7.41 3.03
C ILE A 105 29.35 7.80 2.68
N THR A 106 29.81 9.00 3.03
CA THR A 106 31.17 9.46 2.72
C THR A 106 32.25 8.71 3.52
N ASN A 107 31.98 8.33 4.77
CA ASN A 107 33.00 7.64 5.59
C ASN A 107 33.10 6.15 5.32
N ASN A 108 32.23 5.59 4.48
CA ASN A 108 32.16 4.16 4.30
C ASN A 108 32.64 3.78 2.89
N LEU A 109 33.93 3.46 2.77
CA LEU A 109 34.56 2.98 1.52
C LEU A 109 33.83 1.77 0.91
N VAL A 110 33.11 1.02 1.75
CA VAL A 110 32.28 -0.10 1.34
C VAL A 110 31.07 0.36 0.51
N VAL A 111 30.56 1.58 0.73
CA VAL A 111 29.48 2.17 -0.06
C VAL A 111 29.95 2.51 -1.47
N SER A 112 31.16 3.06 -1.62
CA SER A 112 31.77 3.29 -2.95
C SER A 112 31.92 1.96 -3.69
N ARG A 113 32.48 0.93 -3.03
CA ARG A 113 32.62 -0.40 -3.63
C ARG A 113 31.28 -1.04 -4.00
N ALA A 114 30.26 -0.92 -3.15
CA ALA A 114 28.94 -1.48 -3.41
C ALA A 114 28.18 -0.73 -4.51
N ALA A 115 28.38 0.59 -4.64
CA ALA A 115 27.86 1.40 -5.73
C ALA A 115 28.57 1.09 -7.06
N GLU A 116 29.90 1.07 -7.07
CA GLU A 116 30.73 0.79 -8.27
C GLU A 116 30.50 -0.61 -8.84
N THR A 117 30.21 -1.59 -7.97
CA THR A 117 29.96 -2.98 -8.37
C THR A 117 28.52 -3.24 -8.83
N GLY A 118 27.64 -2.24 -8.73
CA GLY A 118 26.22 -2.37 -9.01
C GLY A 118 25.46 -3.23 -7.99
N LEU A 119 26.02 -3.43 -6.79
CA LEU A 119 25.35 -4.16 -5.71
C LEU A 119 24.19 -3.35 -5.10
N LEU A 120 24.34 -2.02 -5.09
CA LEU A 120 23.30 -1.07 -4.66
C LEU A 120 22.47 -0.65 -5.88
N GLU A 121 21.34 -1.33 -6.09
CA GLU A 121 20.40 -0.99 -7.18
C GLU A 121 19.24 -0.12 -6.67
N ASP A 122 18.84 -0.33 -5.42
CA ASP A 122 17.66 0.27 -4.83
C ASP A 122 17.94 0.91 -3.45
N LEU A 123 17.13 1.89 -3.05
CA LEU A 123 17.26 2.57 -1.75
C LEU A 123 17.25 1.57 -0.57
N GLU A 124 16.33 0.60 -0.59
CA GLU A 124 16.21 -0.41 0.46
C GLU A 124 17.45 -1.33 0.58
N ASP A 125 18.26 -1.47 -0.49
CA ASP A 125 19.49 -2.27 -0.44
C ASP A 125 20.50 -1.68 0.56
N THR A 126 20.46 -0.36 0.78
CA THR A 126 21.33 0.33 1.74
C THR A 126 21.13 -0.16 3.19
N THR A 127 19.96 -0.70 3.52
CA THR A 127 19.69 -1.29 4.85
C THR A 127 20.47 -2.56 5.11
N LEU A 128 20.83 -3.28 4.06
CA LEU A 128 21.58 -4.52 4.19
C LEU A 128 23.07 -4.22 4.38
N PHE A 129 23.56 -3.15 3.75
CA PHE A 129 24.99 -2.93 3.55
C PHE A 129 25.58 -1.71 4.29
N ILE A 130 24.77 -0.74 4.71
CA ILE A 130 25.27 0.50 5.34
C ILE A 130 24.95 0.54 6.83
N GLU A 131 25.98 0.51 7.67
CA GLU A 131 25.83 0.48 9.13
C GLU A 131 25.11 1.74 9.64
N GLY A 132 24.16 1.53 10.56
CA GLY A 132 23.35 2.63 11.08
C GLY A 132 22.27 3.18 10.14
N ILE A 133 22.05 2.57 8.96
CA ILE A 133 20.83 2.76 8.14
C ILE A 133 19.87 1.61 8.43
N GLY A 134 18.68 1.93 8.93
CA GLY A 134 17.61 0.97 9.23
C GLY A 134 16.26 1.46 8.73
N LYS A 135 15.18 0.77 9.12
CA LYS A 135 13.82 1.05 8.64
C LYS A 135 13.33 2.48 8.87
N ASP A 136 13.68 3.08 10.02
CA ASP A 136 13.29 4.47 10.33
C ASP A 136 13.87 5.42 9.27
N ILE A 137 15.18 5.31 9.00
CA ILE A 137 15.88 6.13 8.01
C ILE A 137 15.34 5.89 6.59
N ILE A 138 15.08 4.64 6.19
CA ILE A 138 14.52 4.37 4.86
C ILE A 138 13.13 4.97 4.72
N SER A 139 12.29 4.84 5.73
CA SER A 139 10.95 5.42 5.76
C SER A 139 11.02 6.94 5.65
N ASP A 140 11.94 7.58 6.39
CA ASP A 140 12.14 9.03 6.37
C ASP A 140 12.62 9.51 5.01
N VAL A 141 13.65 8.86 4.45
CA VAL A 141 14.18 9.21 3.12
C VAL A 141 13.10 9.02 2.06
N THR A 142 12.37 7.91 2.11
CA THR A 142 11.26 7.63 1.20
C THR A 142 10.21 8.73 1.28
N THR A 143 9.80 9.12 2.49
CA THR A 143 8.82 10.20 2.73
C THR A 143 9.27 11.54 2.15
N ASN A 144 10.55 11.90 2.31
CA ASN A 144 11.09 13.14 1.72
C ASN A 144 11.02 13.12 0.20
N ILE A 145 11.42 12.00 -0.41
CA ILE A 145 11.45 11.85 -1.87
C ILE A 145 10.03 11.91 -2.45
N ILE A 146 9.06 11.21 -1.85
CA ILE A 146 7.67 11.17 -2.36
C ILE A 146 6.78 12.29 -1.82
N ARG A 147 7.33 13.27 -1.09
CA ARG A 147 6.59 14.34 -0.41
C ARG A 147 5.59 15.06 -1.30
N GLY A 148 5.96 15.37 -2.54
CA GLY A 148 5.06 16.00 -3.52
C GLY A 148 3.81 15.17 -3.84
N MET A 149 3.97 13.84 -3.90
CA MET A 149 2.87 12.90 -4.12
C MET A 149 1.96 12.81 -2.89
N LEU A 150 2.54 12.83 -1.69
CA LEU A 150 1.78 12.86 -0.43
C LEU A 150 1.01 14.16 -0.23
N ILE A 151 1.56 15.30 -0.66
CA ILE A 151 0.84 16.59 -0.65
C ILE A 151 -0.39 16.51 -1.55
N SER A 152 -0.22 16.03 -2.78
CA SER A 152 -1.32 15.90 -3.75
C SER A 152 -2.40 14.92 -3.27
N TYR A 153 -1.98 13.80 -2.67
CA TYR A 153 -2.87 12.84 -2.02
C TYR A 153 -3.64 13.47 -0.85
N THR A 154 -2.94 14.18 0.03
CA THR A 154 -3.53 14.86 1.20
C THR A 154 -4.58 15.88 0.78
N GLN A 155 -4.32 16.68 -0.26
CA GLN A 155 -5.26 17.65 -0.80
C GLN A 155 -6.51 16.97 -1.39
N SER A 156 -6.33 15.83 -2.05
CA SER A 156 -7.44 15.03 -2.59
C SER A 156 -8.32 14.46 -1.48
N MET A 157 -7.71 13.90 -0.43
CA MET A 157 -8.44 13.43 0.76
C MET A 157 -9.14 14.58 1.49
N ALA A 158 -8.49 15.74 1.62
CA ALA A 158 -9.11 16.93 2.21
C ALA A 158 -10.35 17.37 1.43
N SER A 159 -10.32 17.32 0.09
CA SER A 159 -11.49 17.60 -0.73
C SER A 159 -12.63 16.61 -0.52
N ILE A 160 -12.34 15.30 -0.43
CA ILE A 160 -13.35 14.24 -0.25
C ILE A 160 -14.04 14.35 1.11
N TYR A 161 -13.26 14.61 2.15
CA TYR A 161 -13.73 14.63 3.53
C TYR A 161 -14.14 16.03 4.02
N GLY A 162 -13.95 17.07 3.20
CA GLY A 162 -14.25 18.45 3.57
C GLY A 162 -13.32 19.00 4.67
N MET A 163 -12.05 18.58 4.68
CA MET A 163 -11.05 19.10 5.61
C MET A 163 -10.54 20.46 5.12
N GLU A 164 -10.44 21.42 6.03
CA GLU A 164 -9.96 22.76 5.71
C GLU A 164 -8.44 22.76 5.48
N LEU A 165 -8.01 23.25 4.31
CA LEU A 165 -6.60 23.45 3.98
C LEU A 165 -6.22 24.91 4.21
N GLN A 166 -5.05 25.13 4.80
CA GLN A 166 -4.47 26.46 4.93
C GLN A 166 -3.59 26.78 3.71
N GLU A 167 -3.77 27.97 3.13
CA GLU A 167 -2.97 28.49 2.01
C GLU A 167 -1.58 28.97 2.46
N GLY A 168 -0.62 28.95 1.54
CA GLY A 168 0.70 29.57 1.74
C GLY A 168 1.57 28.89 2.81
N VAL A 169 1.33 27.60 3.09
CA VAL A 169 2.10 26.82 4.06
C VAL A 169 3.35 26.26 3.37
N TYR A 170 4.51 26.45 3.98
CA TYR A 170 5.76 25.85 3.50
C TYR A 170 5.69 24.32 3.56
N SER A 171 5.91 23.66 2.42
CA SER A 171 5.76 22.21 2.31
C SER A 171 6.96 21.39 2.81
N GLY A 172 8.11 22.04 3.01
CA GLY A 172 9.40 21.35 2.93
C GLY A 172 9.84 21.17 1.47
N LEU A 173 11.04 20.62 1.30
CA LEU A 173 11.63 20.38 -0.01
C LEU A 173 10.97 19.19 -0.70
N VAL A 174 10.64 19.35 -1.98
CA VAL A 174 10.05 18.31 -2.83
C VAL A 174 11.06 17.90 -3.89
N TRP A 175 11.22 16.60 -4.13
CA TRP A 175 12.08 16.10 -5.18
C TRP A 175 11.42 16.24 -6.56
N ASN A 176 12.10 16.87 -7.51
CA ASN A 176 11.68 16.90 -8.91
C ASN A 176 12.45 15.85 -9.72
N HIS A 177 11.74 14.82 -10.17
CA HIS A 177 12.34 13.70 -10.91
C HIS A 177 12.80 14.06 -12.33
N SER A 178 12.37 15.20 -12.88
CA SER A 178 12.76 15.65 -14.22
C SER A 178 14.04 16.48 -14.21
N THR A 179 14.22 17.33 -13.19
CA THR A 179 15.45 18.12 -13.02
C THR A 179 16.48 17.42 -12.14
N CYS A 180 16.07 16.38 -11.41
CA CYS A 180 16.86 15.75 -10.36
C CYS A 180 17.31 16.76 -9.29
N GLU A 181 16.44 17.69 -8.91
CA GLU A 181 16.74 18.71 -7.91
C GLU A 181 15.67 18.78 -6.83
N TRP A 182 16.05 19.34 -5.68
CA TRP A 182 15.12 19.67 -4.60
C TRP A 182 14.52 21.05 -4.85
N GLU A 183 13.19 21.11 -4.91
CA GLU A 183 12.43 22.33 -5.08
C GLU A 183 11.81 22.78 -3.75
N GLU A 184 11.80 24.09 -3.53
CA GLU A 184 11.11 24.72 -2.40
C GLU A 184 9.81 25.39 -2.86
N GLY A 185 8.80 25.38 -2.00
CA GLY A 185 7.51 25.96 -2.32
C GLY A 185 6.61 26.11 -1.11
N SER A 186 5.57 26.93 -1.29
CA SER A 186 4.43 26.98 -0.38
C SER A 186 3.20 26.49 -1.10
N THR A 187 2.33 25.78 -0.38
CA THR A 187 1.14 25.13 -0.95
C THR A 187 0.02 25.09 0.08
N ARG A 188 -1.07 24.41 -0.28
CA ARG A 188 -2.22 24.18 0.59
C ARG A 188 -2.00 22.92 1.41
N MET A 189 -2.05 23.03 2.74
CA MET A 189 -1.78 21.91 3.65
C MET A 189 -2.79 21.82 4.79
N LEU A 190 -2.92 20.63 5.37
CA LEU A 190 -3.59 20.43 6.64
C LEU A 190 -2.67 20.92 7.76
N VAL A 191 -3.22 21.68 8.72
CA VAL A 191 -2.43 22.25 9.83
C VAL A 191 -3.17 22.10 11.17
N PRO A 192 -3.33 20.87 11.70
CA PRO A 192 -3.84 20.66 13.05
C PRO A 192 -2.77 20.99 14.11
N GLY A 193 -2.33 22.25 14.14
CA GLY A 193 -1.23 22.75 14.98
C GLY A 193 0.13 22.81 14.26
N SER A 194 0.45 21.82 13.42
CA SER A 194 1.61 21.80 12.52
C SER A 194 1.24 21.19 11.18
N PRO A 195 2.02 21.43 10.10
CA PRO A 195 1.78 20.80 8.80
C PRO A 195 1.65 19.28 8.93
N LEU A 196 0.63 18.73 8.28
CA LEU A 196 0.29 17.31 8.30
C LEU A 196 0.19 16.77 6.86
N LEU A 197 0.80 15.62 6.62
CA LEU A 197 0.65 14.80 5.42
C LEU A 197 -0.10 13.52 5.76
N LEU A 198 -1.14 13.23 5.00
CA LEU A 198 -1.82 11.95 5.03
C LEU A 198 -1.05 10.95 4.17
N VAL A 199 -0.90 9.73 4.68
CA VAL A 199 -0.22 8.64 3.98
C VAL A 199 -1.22 7.53 3.66
N PRO A 200 -1.32 7.09 2.39
CA PRO A 200 -2.19 5.97 2.01
C PRO A 200 -1.86 4.73 2.84
N LYS A 201 -2.86 4.10 3.45
CA LYS A 201 -2.61 2.96 4.35
C LYS A 201 -2.05 1.73 3.62
N ILE A 202 -2.27 1.63 2.31
CA ILE A 202 -1.78 0.52 1.46
C ILE A 202 -0.24 0.46 1.34
N ILE A 203 0.46 1.59 1.50
CA ILE A 203 1.93 1.65 1.38
C ILE A 203 2.68 1.51 2.72
N VAL A 204 1.93 1.28 3.80
CA VAL A 204 2.45 1.29 5.17
C VAL A 204 2.73 -0.14 5.65
N ARG A 205 3.82 -0.35 6.40
CA ARG A 205 4.26 -1.66 6.94
C ARG A 205 4.76 -1.53 8.38
N HIS A 206 4.88 -2.67 9.09
CA HIS A 206 5.56 -2.75 10.38
C HIS A 206 7.09 -2.87 10.26
N ASP A 207 7.56 -3.38 9.13
CA ASP A 207 8.96 -3.57 8.82
C ASP A 207 9.21 -3.52 7.30
N LEU A 208 10.48 -3.43 6.92
CA LEU A 208 10.89 -3.49 5.51
C LEU A 208 10.80 -4.91 4.97
N HIS A 209 10.51 -5.03 3.68
CA HIS A 209 10.45 -6.29 2.96
C HIS A 209 11.82 -6.96 2.84
N LEU A 210 12.88 -6.16 2.70
CA LEU A 210 14.26 -6.62 2.72
C LEU A 210 14.86 -6.41 4.12
N THR A 211 15.33 -7.48 4.74
CA THR A 211 15.96 -7.43 6.07
C THR A 211 17.31 -8.13 6.06
N LYS A 212 18.26 -7.60 6.83
CA LYS A 212 19.61 -8.17 6.96
C LYS A 212 19.54 -9.56 7.56
N GLU A 213 18.69 -9.74 8.56
CA GLU A 213 18.49 -10.97 9.31
C GLU A 213 18.03 -12.10 8.40
N GLU A 214 17.03 -11.84 7.55
CA GLU A 214 16.53 -12.83 6.61
C GLU A 214 17.55 -13.13 5.51
N TYR A 215 18.14 -12.10 4.90
CA TYR A 215 19.15 -12.28 3.87
C TYR A 215 20.33 -13.12 4.38
N PHE A 216 20.88 -12.78 5.55
CA PHE A 216 21.98 -13.53 6.15
C PHE A 216 21.55 -14.96 6.49
N ARG A 217 20.49 -15.12 7.29
CA ARG A 217 20.13 -16.43 7.87
C ARG A 217 19.59 -17.42 6.84
N ASN A 218 18.87 -16.95 5.83
CA ASN A 218 18.14 -17.81 4.90
C ASN A 218 18.83 -17.94 3.53
N HIS A 219 19.71 -17.01 3.16
CA HIS A 219 20.39 -17.05 1.85
C HIS A 219 21.91 -17.18 2.01
N LEU A 220 22.56 -16.27 2.74
CA LEU A 220 24.02 -16.26 2.82
C LEU A 220 24.58 -17.41 3.69
N ALA A 221 23.98 -17.64 4.86
CA ALA A 221 24.45 -18.66 5.80
C ALA A 221 24.38 -20.08 5.24
N PRO A 222 23.31 -20.51 4.53
CA PRO A 222 23.32 -21.82 3.85
C PRO A 222 24.48 -21.99 2.88
N THR A 223 24.78 -20.99 2.04
CA THR A 223 25.92 -21.04 1.13
C THR A 223 27.24 -21.15 1.88
N LEU A 224 27.42 -20.41 2.97
CA LEU A 224 28.62 -20.49 3.81
C LEU A 224 28.75 -21.84 4.54
N GLN A 225 27.64 -22.47 4.93
CA GLN A 225 27.66 -23.82 5.50
C GLN A 225 28.18 -24.84 4.50
N ASP A 226 27.71 -24.78 3.25
CA ASP A 226 28.14 -25.69 2.17
C ASP A 226 29.63 -25.48 1.85
N GLU A 227 30.08 -24.23 1.73
CA GLU A 227 31.50 -23.91 1.51
C GLU A 227 32.40 -24.40 2.64
N GLU A 228 31.97 -24.26 3.90
CA GLU A 228 32.75 -24.72 5.06
C GLU A 228 32.78 -26.26 5.17
N LEU A 229 31.73 -26.95 4.69
CA LEU A 229 31.72 -28.41 4.58
C LEU A 229 32.73 -28.92 3.53
N ASP A 230 32.86 -28.19 2.42
CA ASP A 230 33.79 -28.53 1.34
C ASP A 230 35.23 -28.15 1.65
N LYS A 231 35.45 -27.22 2.59
CA LYS A 231 36.77 -26.69 2.97
C LYS A 231 37.55 -27.69 3.83
N PRO A 232 38.70 -28.21 3.35
CA PRO A 232 39.53 -29.09 4.14
C PRO A 232 40.06 -28.39 5.40
N GLY A 233 39.84 -29.00 6.57
CA GLY A 233 40.32 -28.47 7.85
C GLY A 233 39.50 -27.30 8.39
N SER A 234 38.28 -27.07 7.89
CA SER A 234 37.34 -26.14 8.51
C SER A 234 37.18 -26.43 10.01
N LYS A 235 37.27 -25.38 10.82
CA LYS A 235 37.02 -25.43 12.27
C LYS A 235 35.53 -25.43 12.62
N LEU A 236 34.66 -25.15 11.66
CA LEU A 236 33.21 -25.10 11.85
C LEU A 236 32.53 -26.45 11.58
N VAL A 237 33.23 -27.38 10.93
CA VAL A 237 32.70 -28.71 10.62
C VAL A 237 32.68 -29.59 11.87
N GLN A 238 31.49 -30.06 12.22
CA GLN A 238 31.24 -31.00 13.31
C GLN A 238 30.81 -32.37 12.75
N THR A 239 31.02 -33.43 13.53
CA THR A 239 30.59 -34.79 13.17
C THR A 239 29.52 -35.27 14.14
N ALA A 240 28.35 -35.60 13.61
CA ALA A 240 27.25 -36.17 14.41
C ALA A 240 27.61 -37.58 14.89
N LYS A 241 26.87 -38.07 15.91
CA LYS A 241 27.02 -39.47 16.38
C LYS A 241 26.83 -40.51 15.27
N THR A 242 26.08 -40.15 14.22
CA THR A 242 25.83 -40.97 13.03
C THR A 242 26.95 -40.95 11.99
N GLY A 243 28.03 -40.18 12.22
CA GLY A 243 29.12 -39.98 11.27
C GLY A 243 28.87 -38.89 10.22
N ARG A 244 27.66 -38.32 10.17
CA ARG A 244 27.33 -37.21 9.26
C ARG A 244 28.10 -35.94 9.66
N LYS A 245 28.80 -35.33 8.71
CA LYS A 245 29.39 -34.00 8.86
C LYS A 245 28.32 -32.92 8.68
N PHE A 246 28.38 -31.88 9.51
CA PHE A 246 27.49 -30.74 9.44
C PHE A 246 28.18 -29.48 9.98
N VAL A 247 27.72 -28.32 9.52
CA VAL A 247 28.06 -27.00 10.07
C VAL A 247 26.76 -26.40 10.57
N THR A 248 26.72 -25.77 11.75
CA THR A 248 25.49 -25.13 12.24
C THR A 248 25.35 -23.69 11.76
N LYS A 249 24.12 -23.20 11.57
CA LYS A 249 23.88 -21.78 11.27
C LYS A 249 24.41 -20.85 12.37
N MET A 250 24.34 -21.29 13.63
CA MET A 250 24.83 -20.54 14.77
C MET A 250 26.37 -20.37 14.72
N ASP A 251 27.12 -21.40 14.31
CA ASP A 251 28.57 -21.30 14.14
C ASP A 251 28.95 -20.38 12.97
N VAL A 252 28.20 -20.47 11.86
CA VAL A 252 28.36 -19.54 10.73
C VAL A 252 28.05 -18.11 11.14
N GLU A 253 26.98 -17.87 11.89
CA GLU A 253 26.64 -16.54 12.40
C GLU A 253 27.68 -16.01 13.39
N LYS A 254 28.31 -16.88 14.17
CA LYS A 254 29.40 -16.47 15.08
C LYS A 254 30.69 -16.11 14.34
N GLU A 255 31.04 -16.85 13.28
CA GLU A 255 32.27 -16.63 12.49
C GLU A 255 32.11 -15.50 11.47
N TYR A 256 31.05 -15.59 10.67
CA TYR A 256 30.77 -14.75 9.51
C TYR A 256 29.71 -13.70 9.77
N GLY A 257 28.82 -13.92 10.74
CA GLY A 257 27.92 -12.87 11.19
C GLY A 257 28.69 -11.76 11.89
N GLY A 258 28.07 -10.59 11.99
CA GLY A 258 28.71 -9.39 12.49
C GLY A 258 28.15 -8.12 11.85
N ASP A 259 28.95 -7.05 11.88
CA ASP A 259 28.57 -5.75 11.31
C ASP A 259 28.44 -5.82 9.77
N LYS A 260 27.78 -4.80 9.19
CA LYS A 260 27.45 -4.78 7.76
C LYS A 260 28.66 -4.77 6.80
N GLU A 261 29.85 -4.34 7.23
CA GLU A 261 31.08 -4.36 6.40
C GLU A 261 31.46 -5.78 5.94
N LYS A 262 31.51 -6.74 6.88
CA LYS A 262 31.74 -8.16 6.54
C LYS A 262 30.67 -8.69 5.59
N MET A 263 29.44 -8.25 5.82
CA MET A 263 28.27 -8.63 5.03
C MET A 263 28.47 -8.22 3.56
N VAL A 264 29.01 -7.02 3.30
CA VAL A 264 29.33 -6.58 1.94
C VAL A 264 30.42 -7.44 1.30
N ASP A 265 31.53 -7.71 1.97
CA ASP A 265 32.60 -8.53 1.37
C ASP A 265 32.14 -9.97 1.06
N LEU A 266 31.33 -10.55 1.95
CA LEU A 266 30.71 -11.86 1.74
C LEU A 266 29.73 -11.85 0.56
N THR A 267 28.94 -10.79 0.43
CA THR A 267 27.97 -10.61 -0.66
C THR A 267 28.66 -10.31 -1.99
N LEU A 268 29.69 -9.48 -2.03
CA LEU A 268 30.43 -9.15 -3.26
C LEU A 268 31.06 -10.39 -3.90
N SER A 269 31.63 -11.28 -3.08
CA SER A 269 32.16 -12.56 -3.54
C SER A 269 31.09 -13.58 -3.93
N ARG A 270 29.82 -13.32 -3.59
CA ARG A 270 28.66 -14.21 -3.80
C ARG A 270 27.45 -13.45 -4.35
N SER A 271 27.66 -12.53 -5.28
CA SER A 271 26.61 -11.61 -5.75
C SER A 271 25.38 -12.33 -6.29
N GLN A 272 25.53 -13.56 -6.82
CA GLN A 272 24.40 -14.39 -7.23
C GLN A 272 23.44 -14.73 -6.08
N VAL A 273 23.94 -14.93 -4.86
CA VAL A 273 23.10 -15.21 -3.67
C VAL A 273 22.20 -14.02 -3.37
N PHE A 274 22.73 -12.80 -3.49
CA PHE A 274 21.95 -11.58 -3.30
C PHE A 274 20.92 -11.36 -4.41
N ARG A 275 21.30 -11.58 -5.68
CA ARG A 275 20.36 -11.52 -6.81
C ARG A 275 19.20 -12.51 -6.64
N ASN A 276 19.51 -13.74 -6.22
CA ASN A 276 18.48 -14.75 -5.95
C ASN A 276 17.53 -14.32 -4.82
N TYR A 277 18.07 -13.72 -3.75
CA TYR A 277 17.26 -13.16 -2.66
C TYR A 277 16.30 -12.07 -3.15
N LYS A 278 16.81 -11.09 -3.92
CA LYS A 278 15.97 -10.04 -4.51
C LYS A 278 14.90 -10.60 -5.45
N GLU A 279 15.25 -11.58 -6.29
CA GLU A 279 14.29 -12.24 -7.17
C GLU A 279 13.19 -12.99 -6.42
N GLU A 280 13.53 -13.69 -5.34
CA GLU A 280 12.52 -14.33 -4.48
C GLU A 280 11.59 -13.27 -3.86
N LYS A 281 12.16 -12.19 -3.35
CA LYS A 281 11.41 -11.09 -2.72
C LYS A 281 10.50 -10.37 -3.71
N ARG A 282 10.92 -10.19 -4.97
CA ARG A 282 10.06 -9.65 -6.05
C ARG A 282 8.89 -10.56 -6.37
N LYS A 283 9.06 -11.88 -6.30
CA LYS A 283 7.97 -12.86 -6.55
C LYS A 283 6.95 -12.93 -5.41
N LYS A 284 7.33 -12.52 -4.21
CA LYS A 284 6.50 -12.55 -2.99
C LYS A 284 6.49 -11.17 -2.34
N PRO A 285 5.75 -10.19 -2.90
CA PRO A 285 5.71 -8.85 -2.34
C PRO A 285 5.13 -8.85 -0.92
N SER A 286 5.58 -7.92 -0.09
CA SER A 286 5.04 -7.73 1.26
C SER A 286 3.57 -7.29 1.19
N ARG A 287 2.69 -8.04 1.85
CA ARG A 287 1.25 -7.70 1.92
C ARG A 287 1.03 -6.40 2.69
N PRO A 288 0.00 -5.60 2.34
CA PRO A 288 -0.44 -4.48 3.17
C PRO A 288 -0.86 -4.92 4.57
N LEU A 289 -0.80 -3.99 5.52
CA LEU A 289 -1.38 -4.19 6.84
C LEU A 289 -2.90 -4.36 6.71
N ASP A 290 -3.46 -5.34 7.40
CA ASP A 290 -4.90 -5.53 7.47
C ASP A 290 -5.58 -4.54 8.44
N HIS A 291 -6.91 -4.60 8.56
CA HIS A 291 -7.65 -3.68 9.42
C HIS A 291 -7.33 -3.84 10.90
N ASP A 292 -6.99 -5.04 11.36
CA ASP A 292 -6.68 -5.31 12.76
C ASP A 292 -5.27 -4.80 13.09
N GLU A 293 -4.28 -5.05 12.23
CA GLU A 293 -2.93 -4.50 12.34
C GLU A 293 -2.94 -2.97 12.33
N LEU A 294 -3.70 -2.34 11.42
CA LEU A 294 -3.87 -0.89 11.37
C LEU A 294 -4.57 -0.34 12.62
N SER A 295 -5.60 -1.03 13.11
CA SER A 295 -6.31 -0.64 14.33
C SER A 295 -5.43 -0.74 15.56
N GLN A 296 -4.58 -1.77 15.64
CA GLN A 296 -3.58 -1.91 16.71
C GLN A 296 -2.54 -0.79 16.64
N ALA A 297 -1.99 -0.51 15.46
CA ALA A 297 -1.00 0.55 15.27
C ALA A 297 -1.54 1.92 15.65
N THR A 298 -2.80 2.21 15.30
CA THR A 298 -3.47 3.48 15.61
C THR A 298 -4.22 3.49 16.94
N GLY A 299 -4.24 2.37 17.67
CA GLY A 299 -5.03 2.26 18.90
C GLY A 299 -6.52 2.55 18.71
N THR A 300 -7.07 2.28 17.52
CA THR A 300 -8.50 2.41 17.23
C THR A 300 -9.23 1.08 17.42
N LYS A 301 -10.56 1.12 17.38
CA LYS A 301 -11.37 -0.10 17.45
C LYS A 301 -11.22 -0.92 16.16
N PRO A 302 -11.20 -2.26 16.26
CA PRO A 302 -11.28 -3.14 15.10
C PRO A 302 -12.50 -2.84 14.21
N VAL A 303 -12.40 -3.27 12.95
CA VAL A 303 -13.50 -3.12 11.99
C VAL A 303 -14.74 -3.89 12.44
N SER A 304 -15.91 -3.27 12.23
CA SER A 304 -17.19 -3.94 12.41
C SER A 304 -17.99 -3.86 11.12
N TYR A 305 -17.82 -4.87 10.25
CA TYR A 305 -18.51 -4.93 8.97
C TYR A 305 -20.03 -4.92 9.12
N ARG A 306 -20.57 -5.59 10.14
CA ARG A 306 -22.02 -5.58 10.41
C ARG A 306 -22.54 -4.20 10.80
N ASN A 307 -21.79 -3.42 11.58
CA ASN A 307 -22.23 -2.07 11.93
C ASN A 307 -22.20 -1.16 10.70
N LEU A 308 -21.16 -1.25 9.86
CA LEU A 308 -21.09 -0.49 8.60
C LEU A 308 -22.24 -0.86 7.64
N LEU A 309 -22.58 -2.15 7.57
CA LEU A 309 -23.72 -2.63 6.80
C LEU A 309 -25.04 -2.08 7.35
N ASN A 310 -25.28 -2.23 8.65
CA ASN A 310 -26.50 -1.73 9.30
C ASN A 310 -26.65 -0.23 9.11
N ASP A 311 -25.57 0.56 9.25
CA ASP A 311 -25.62 1.99 8.97
C ASP A 311 -26.14 2.26 7.55
N ALA A 312 -25.61 1.57 6.54
CA ALA A 312 -26.07 1.70 5.15
C ALA A 312 -27.56 1.31 5.01
N LEU A 313 -27.95 0.15 5.52
CA LEU A 313 -29.31 -0.39 5.41
C LEU A 313 -30.36 0.43 6.18
N ASP A 314 -30.01 0.94 7.37
CA ASP A 314 -30.89 1.76 8.21
C ASP A 314 -31.11 3.17 7.66
N THR A 315 -30.36 3.57 6.63
CA THR A 315 -30.58 4.85 5.96
C THR A 315 -31.96 4.83 5.28
N PRO A 316 -32.87 5.77 5.56
CA PRO A 316 -34.16 5.77 4.90
C PRO A 316 -34.00 5.95 3.37
N PRO A 317 -34.69 5.15 2.56
CA PRO A 317 -34.74 5.31 1.11
C PRO A 317 -35.33 6.67 0.70
N GLY A 318 -34.89 7.18 -0.44
CA GLY A 318 -35.37 8.43 -1.02
C GLY A 318 -34.26 9.44 -1.30
N ALA A 319 -34.62 10.44 -2.11
CA ALA A 319 -33.71 11.48 -2.55
C ALA A 319 -33.15 12.35 -1.40
N GLU A 320 -33.93 12.55 -0.35
CA GLU A 320 -33.55 13.38 0.81
C GLU A 320 -32.37 12.78 1.59
N ASN A 321 -32.27 11.45 1.62
CA ASN A 321 -31.23 10.73 2.36
C ASN A 321 -30.13 10.15 1.45
N ALA A 322 -30.17 10.45 0.15
CA ALA A 322 -29.26 9.86 -0.84
C ALA A 322 -27.79 10.14 -0.51
N THR A 323 -27.44 11.36 -0.13
CA THR A 323 -26.06 11.72 0.24
C THR A 323 -25.58 10.95 1.48
N THR A 324 -26.44 10.77 2.48
CA THR A 324 -26.12 9.98 3.68
C THR A 324 -25.91 8.52 3.33
N TYR A 325 -26.78 7.95 2.49
CA TYR A 325 -26.66 6.57 2.00
C TYR A 325 -25.34 6.38 1.25
N HIS A 326 -25.02 7.29 0.32
CA HIS A 326 -23.78 7.25 -0.46
C HIS A 326 -22.53 7.27 0.43
N ARG A 327 -22.50 8.13 1.45
CA ARG A 327 -21.37 8.18 2.40
C ARG A 327 -21.23 6.88 3.21
N ARG A 328 -22.35 6.29 3.64
CA ARG A 328 -22.34 5.03 4.42
C ARG A 328 -21.95 3.83 3.56
N VAL A 329 -22.43 3.77 2.31
CA VAL A 329 -22.01 2.76 1.33
C VAL A 329 -20.53 2.94 0.99
N HIS A 330 -20.05 4.16 0.78
CA HIS A 330 -18.62 4.42 0.57
C HIS A 330 -17.76 3.88 1.73
N ALA A 331 -18.16 4.16 2.97
CA ALA A 331 -17.48 3.66 4.17
C ALA A 331 -17.47 2.12 4.23
N LEU A 332 -18.61 1.48 3.94
CA LEU A 332 -18.74 0.03 3.88
C LEU A 332 -17.83 -0.58 2.81
N LEU A 333 -17.89 -0.08 1.57
CA LEU A 333 -17.09 -0.60 0.45
C LEU A 333 -15.60 -0.36 0.64
N SER A 334 -15.20 0.79 1.21
CA SER A 334 -13.80 1.07 1.54
C SER A 334 -13.24 0.11 2.58
N ALA A 335 -14.07 -0.35 3.52
CA ALA A 335 -13.69 -1.38 4.48
C ALA A 335 -13.64 -2.78 3.84
N ILE A 336 -14.65 -3.15 3.05
CA ILE A 336 -14.76 -4.48 2.44
C ILE A 336 -13.69 -4.73 1.37
N PHE A 337 -13.45 -3.75 0.49
CA PHE A 337 -12.61 -3.94 -0.68
C PHE A 337 -11.13 -3.58 -0.45
N TYR A 338 -10.76 -3.08 0.72
CA TYR A 338 -9.35 -2.92 1.06
C TYR A 338 -8.71 -4.29 1.32
N PRO A 339 -7.51 -4.60 0.74
CA PRO A 339 -6.60 -3.70 0.02
C PRO A 339 -6.71 -3.74 -1.51
N TRP A 340 -7.67 -4.48 -2.09
CA TRP A 340 -7.82 -4.65 -3.54
C TRP A 340 -8.23 -3.37 -4.26
N LEU A 341 -9.10 -2.57 -3.66
CA LEU A 341 -9.55 -1.28 -4.17
C LEU A 341 -9.12 -0.15 -3.21
N THR A 342 -8.49 0.89 -3.74
CA THR A 342 -7.89 2.01 -2.96
C THR A 342 -8.03 3.34 -3.69
N TYR A 343 -7.55 4.42 -3.08
CA TYR A 343 -7.56 5.77 -3.65
C TYR A 343 -8.95 6.19 -4.14
N PRO A 344 -9.99 6.12 -3.28
CA PRO A 344 -11.34 6.47 -3.69
C PRO A 344 -11.40 7.93 -4.15
N ILE A 345 -12.04 8.16 -5.29
CA ILE A 345 -12.39 9.49 -5.78
C ILE A 345 -13.91 9.62 -5.69
N VAL A 346 -14.35 10.62 -4.93
CA VAL A 346 -15.76 10.96 -4.77
C VAL A 346 -16.01 12.27 -5.50
N GLU A 347 -16.71 12.23 -6.64
CA GLU A 347 -17.06 13.46 -7.35
C GLU A 347 -18.12 14.25 -6.57
N HIS A 348 -17.81 15.50 -6.21
CA HIS A 348 -18.78 16.46 -5.68
C HIS A 348 -19.34 17.34 -6.81
N PRO A 349 -20.65 17.66 -6.82
CA PRO A 349 -21.21 18.55 -7.82
C PRO A 349 -20.64 19.98 -7.67
N LEU A 350 -20.20 20.56 -8.78
CA LEU A 350 -19.85 21.99 -8.87
C LEU A 350 -21.10 22.90 -8.93
N ASP A 351 -22.30 22.34 -9.09
CA ASP A 351 -23.52 23.09 -9.38
C ASP A 351 -24.78 22.40 -8.83
N GLN A 352 -25.71 23.16 -8.24
CA GLN A 352 -26.85 22.66 -7.45
C GLN A 352 -27.91 21.85 -8.24
N SER A 353 -27.76 21.71 -9.56
CA SER A 353 -28.78 21.16 -10.45
C SER A 353 -28.53 19.75 -10.98
N ARG A 354 -27.39 19.10 -10.68
CA ARG A 354 -27.11 17.71 -11.10
C ARG A 354 -26.62 16.84 -9.95
N LYS A 355 -27.48 15.93 -9.48
CA LYS A 355 -27.15 14.93 -8.47
C LYS A 355 -26.10 13.95 -9.04
N ARG A 356 -24.89 13.93 -8.48
CA ARG A 356 -23.85 12.93 -8.76
C ARG A 356 -23.06 12.61 -7.50
N VAL A 357 -22.93 11.33 -7.18
CA VAL A 357 -21.86 10.77 -6.36
C VAL A 357 -21.58 9.38 -6.93
N ASP A 358 -20.64 9.32 -7.87
CA ASP A 358 -20.15 8.08 -8.44
C ASP A 358 -18.75 7.89 -7.84
N ILE A 359 -18.55 6.83 -7.06
CA ILE A 359 -17.27 6.55 -6.41
C ILE A 359 -16.41 5.84 -7.44
N THR A 360 -15.19 6.30 -7.64
CA THR A 360 -14.20 5.59 -8.48
C THR A 360 -13.09 5.08 -7.58
N TYR A 361 -12.81 3.78 -7.64
CA TYR A 361 -11.65 3.19 -6.96
C TYR A 361 -10.56 2.84 -7.95
N THR A 362 -9.31 2.99 -7.54
CA THR A 362 -8.16 2.40 -8.23
C THR A 362 -8.06 0.91 -7.86
N ASN A 363 -7.95 0.06 -8.88
CA ASN A 363 -7.79 -1.38 -8.70
C ASN A 363 -6.31 -1.74 -8.55
N ASN A 364 -5.92 -2.10 -7.33
CA ASN A 364 -4.59 -2.54 -6.97
C ASN A 364 -4.49 -4.07 -6.82
N ALA A 365 -5.54 -4.81 -7.21
CA ALA A 365 -5.61 -6.24 -7.04
C ALA A 365 -4.77 -7.00 -8.09
N THR A 366 -3.86 -7.84 -7.59
CA THR A 366 -3.15 -8.85 -8.41
C THR A 366 -3.74 -10.25 -8.25
N GLU A 367 -4.72 -10.42 -7.36
CA GLU A 367 -5.41 -11.66 -7.04
C GLU A 367 -6.88 -11.38 -6.67
N GLY A 368 -7.63 -12.41 -6.26
CA GLY A 368 -9.06 -12.28 -5.97
C GLY A 368 -9.91 -11.92 -7.20
N PHE A 369 -11.14 -11.46 -6.96
CA PHE A 369 -12.08 -11.09 -8.04
C PHE A 369 -11.52 -9.98 -8.94
N PHE A 370 -11.09 -8.86 -8.36
CA PHE A 370 -10.65 -7.69 -9.14
C PHE A 370 -9.35 -7.93 -9.92
N GLY A 371 -8.44 -8.75 -9.37
CA GLY A 371 -7.25 -9.18 -10.10
C GLY A 371 -7.58 -10.19 -11.19
N TRP A 372 -8.51 -11.11 -10.91
CA TRP A 372 -8.97 -12.09 -11.90
C TRP A 372 -9.62 -11.42 -13.10
N VAL A 373 -10.52 -10.46 -12.91
CA VAL A 373 -11.19 -9.74 -14.03
C VAL A 373 -10.16 -9.08 -14.94
N THR A 374 -9.13 -8.44 -14.36
CA THR A 374 -8.01 -7.87 -15.11
C THR A 374 -7.29 -8.93 -15.95
N ARG A 375 -6.95 -10.09 -15.34
CA ARG A 375 -6.28 -11.20 -16.03
C ARG A 375 -7.11 -11.86 -17.13
N GLN A 376 -8.44 -11.79 -17.06
CA GLN A 376 -9.31 -12.22 -18.15
C GLN A 376 -9.31 -11.26 -19.35
N GLY A 377 -8.53 -10.18 -19.31
CA GLY A 377 -8.41 -9.22 -20.41
C GLY A 377 -9.52 -8.16 -20.39
N HIS A 378 -10.22 -8.00 -19.27
CA HIS A 378 -11.21 -6.93 -19.11
C HIS A 378 -10.55 -5.72 -18.43
N PRO A 379 -10.41 -4.58 -19.12
CA PRO A 379 -9.81 -3.38 -18.54
C PRO A 379 -10.53 -3.01 -17.25
N SER A 380 -9.78 -2.87 -16.17
CA SER A 380 -10.34 -2.61 -14.84
C SER A 380 -9.32 -1.91 -13.93
N SER A 381 -8.50 -1.00 -14.49
CA SER A 381 -7.59 -0.14 -13.72
C SER A 381 -8.36 0.72 -12.71
N HIS A 382 -9.61 1.07 -13.03
CA HIS A 382 -10.57 1.63 -12.08
C HIS A 382 -11.86 0.81 -12.05
N ILE A 383 -12.48 0.78 -10.88
CA ILE A 383 -13.82 0.25 -10.66
C ILE A 383 -14.76 1.41 -10.34
N PHE A 384 -15.80 1.55 -11.16
CA PHE A 384 -16.80 2.61 -11.01
C PHE A 384 -17.98 2.10 -10.18
N VAL A 385 -18.40 2.87 -9.20
CA VAL A 385 -19.50 2.51 -8.30
C VAL A 385 -20.59 3.57 -8.38
N GLU A 386 -21.75 3.15 -8.85
CA GLU A 386 -22.96 3.96 -8.88
C GLU A 386 -23.89 3.48 -7.75
N CYS A 387 -24.44 4.40 -6.96
CA CYS A 387 -25.30 4.06 -5.83
C CYS A 387 -26.66 4.75 -5.96
N LYS A 388 -27.76 4.00 -5.85
CA LYS A 388 -29.13 4.53 -5.91
C LYS A 388 -29.91 4.24 -4.63
N ASN A 389 -30.26 5.28 -3.89
CA ASN A 389 -31.04 5.18 -2.65
C ASN A 389 -32.56 5.23 -2.89
N TYR A 390 -33.11 4.36 -3.74
CA TYR A 390 -34.56 4.28 -3.97
C TYR A 390 -34.99 2.87 -4.36
N TYR A 391 -36.28 2.59 -4.20
CA TYR A 391 -36.92 1.29 -4.51
C TYR A 391 -37.62 1.26 -5.88
N SER A 392 -37.48 2.31 -6.70
CA SER A 392 -38.10 2.38 -8.02
C SER A 392 -37.30 1.58 -9.07
N GLU A 393 -37.93 1.35 -10.23
CA GLU A 393 -37.26 0.70 -11.36
C GLU A 393 -35.98 1.44 -11.75
N LEU A 394 -34.87 0.69 -11.90
CA LEU A 394 -33.69 1.17 -12.61
C LEU A 394 -33.95 1.04 -14.12
N GLY A 395 -33.58 2.07 -14.86
CA GLY A 395 -33.81 2.17 -16.29
C GLY A 395 -32.51 2.20 -17.10
N ASN A 396 -32.67 2.45 -18.39
CA ASN A 396 -31.54 2.77 -19.26
C ASN A 396 -30.74 4.00 -18.80
N PRO A 397 -31.34 5.07 -18.22
CA PRO A 397 -30.57 6.23 -17.78
C PRO A 397 -29.49 5.90 -16.75
N GLU A 398 -29.78 5.03 -15.77
CA GLU A 398 -28.80 4.60 -14.77
C GLU A 398 -27.70 3.72 -15.36
N LEU A 399 -28.06 2.85 -16.31
CA LEU A 399 -27.11 2.02 -17.04
C LEU A 399 -26.18 2.89 -17.91
N ASP A 400 -26.75 3.85 -18.63
CA ASP A 400 -26.01 4.78 -19.48
C ASP A 400 -25.08 5.69 -18.67
N GLN A 401 -25.47 6.06 -17.43
CA GLN A 401 -24.66 6.85 -16.53
C GLN A 401 -23.34 6.13 -16.19
N ILE A 402 -23.41 4.87 -15.76
CA ILE A 402 -22.21 4.10 -15.43
C ILE A 402 -21.41 3.73 -16.70
N CYS A 403 -22.08 3.35 -17.79
CA CYS A 403 -21.43 3.07 -19.07
C CYS A 403 -20.66 4.28 -19.62
N GLY A 404 -21.18 5.50 -19.41
CA GLY A 404 -20.51 6.74 -19.80
C GLY A 404 -19.17 6.98 -19.12
N ARG A 405 -18.86 6.27 -18.02
CA ARG A 405 -17.57 6.33 -17.32
C ARG A 405 -16.54 5.36 -17.91
N PHE A 406 -17.00 4.31 -18.59
CA PHE A 406 -16.14 3.26 -19.07
C PHE A 406 -15.26 3.72 -20.24
N SER A 407 -14.02 3.24 -20.23
CA SER A 407 -13.11 3.39 -21.37
C SER A 407 -12.05 2.30 -21.36
N PRO A 408 -11.41 2.00 -22.50
CA PRO A 408 -10.31 1.04 -22.53
C PRO A 408 -9.15 1.39 -21.60
N LEU A 409 -8.91 2.68 -21.34
CA LEU A 409 -7.79 3.15 -20.51
C LEU A 409 -8.14 3.16 -19.01
N ARG A 410 -9.35 3.57 -18.65
CA ARG A 410 -9.77 3.70 -17.24
C ARG A 410 -10.41 2.44 -16.67
N GLY A 411 -11.02 1.61 -17.51
CA GLY A 411 -11.73 0.41 -17.07
C GLY A 411 -13.14 0.31 -17.65
N LYS A 412 -13.66 -0.91 -17.67
CA LYS A 412 -14.97 -1.31 -18.21
C LYS A 412 -15.78 -2.16 -17.22
N VAL A 413 -15.44 -2.07 -15.94
CA VAL A 413 -16.07 -2.85 -14.88
C VAL A 413 -16.65 -1.89 -13.85
N GLY A 414 -17.90 -2.11 -13.46
CA GLY A 414 -18.58 -1.26 -12.49
C GLY A 414 -19.54 -2.02 -11.60
N LEU A 415 -19.83 -1.43 -10.45
CA LEU A 415 -20.79 -1.89 -9.47
C LEU A 415 -21.98 -0.92 -9.47
N LEU A 416 -23.19 -1.45 -9.62
CA LEU A 416 -24.42 -0.67 -9.49
C LEU A 416 -25.16 -1.13 -8.24
N LEU A 417 -25.18 -0.27 -7.22
CA LEU A 417 -25.80 -0.54 -5.94
C LEU A 417 -27.19 0.10 -5.90
N CYS A 418 -28.18 -0.65 -5.44
CA CYS A 418 -29.55 -0.17 -5.26
C CYS A 418 -30.17 -0.73 -3.98
N ARG A 419 -31.29 -0.17 -3.54
CA ARG A 419 -31.99 -0.69 -2.34
C ARG A 419 -32.73 -1.98 -2.65
N SER A 420 -33.56 -1.96 -3.70
CA SER A 420 -34.22 -3.13 -4.25
C SER A 420 -34.73 -2.82 -5.67
N LEU A 421 -35.17 -3.85 -6.38
CA LEU A 421 -35.70 -3.76 -7.74
C LEU A 421 -36.99 -4.56 -7.88
N THR A 422 -38.02 -3.95 -8.46
CA THR A 422 -39.28 -4.64 -8.77
C THR A 422 -39.11 -5.68 -9.88
N ASN A 423 -38.25 -5.41 -10.88
CA ASN A 423 -37.96 -6.33 -11.99
C ASN A 423 -36.45 -6.55 -12.17
N LYS A 424 -35.83 -7.18 -11.16
CA LYS A 424 -34.38 -7.47 -11.11
C LYS A 424 -33.90 -8.24 -12.34
N GLU A 425 -34.66 -9.26 -12.76
CA GLU A 425 -34.31 -10.11 -13.92
C GLU A 425 -34.22 -9.34 -15.24
N HIS A 426 -35.19 -8.46 -15.51
CA HIS A 426 -35.15 -7.64 -16.71
C HIS A 426 -33.96 -6.67 -16.73
N PHE A 427 -33.60 -6.10 -15.58
CA PHE A 427 -32.42 -5.24 -15.49
C PHE A 427 -31.12 -6.03 -15.65
N LEU A 428 -31.03 -7.23 -15.06
CA LEU A 428 -29.89 -8.14 -15.27
C LEU A 428 -29.72 -8.52 -16.74
N GLN A 429 -30.83 -8.72 -17.48
CA GLN A 429 -30.77 -8.96 -18.93
C GLN A 429 -30.15 -7.77 -19.68
N ARG A 430 -30.45 -6.51 -19.30
CA ARG A 430 -29.82 -5.34 -19.92
C ARG A 430 -28.33 -5.24 -19.61
N CYS A 431 -27.91 -5.55 -18.38
CA CYS A 431 -26.49 -5.62 -18.02
C CYS A 431 -25.77 -6.68 -18.86
N ARG A 432 -26.40 -7.83 -19.05
CA ARG A 432 -25.89 -8.92 -19.90
C ARG A 432 -25.76 -8.48 -21.36
N ASP A 433 -26.79 -7.86 -21.94
CA ASP A 433 -26.75 -7.38 -23.32
C ASP A 433 -25.62 -6.36 -23.51
N THR A 434 -25.39 -5.50 -22.51
CA THR A 434 -24.28 -4.53 -22.48
C THR A 434 -22.91 -5.23 -22.40
N ALA A 435 -22.77 -6.24 -21.55
CA ALA A 435 -21.55 -7.03 -21.44
C ALA A 435 -21.21 -7.77 -22.74
N LEU A 436 -22.19 -8.40 -23.38
CA LEU A 436 -22.01 -9.15 -24.62
C LEU A 436 -21.76 -8.24 -25.83
N SER A 437 -22.39 -7.07 -25.88
CA SER A 437 -22.28 -6.16 -27.04
C SER A 437 -21.11 -5.18 -26.97
N ARG A 438 -20.77 -4.69 -25.77
CA ARG A 438 -19.78 -3.60 -25.58
C ARG A 438 -18.55 -4.01 -24.77
N HIS A 439 -18.57 -5.23 -24.21
CA HIS A 439 -17.58 -5.70 -23.23
C HIS A 439 -17.49 -4.75 -22.02
N GLU A 440 -18.65 -4.29 -21.56
CA GLU A 440 -18.84 -3.40 -20.42
C GLU A 440 -19.62 -4.15 -19.34
N PHE A 441 -19.00 -4.38 -18.18
CA PHE A 441 -19.48 -5.32 -17.16
C PHE A 441 -20.02 -4.57 -15.95
N ILE A 442 -21.32 -4.68 -15.70
CA ILE A 442 -22.00 -3.99 -14.59
C ILE A 442 -22.58 -5.03 -13.64
N LEU A 443 -21.99 -5.13 -12.45
CA LEU A 443 -22.48 -6.00 -11.39
C LEU A 443 -23.53 -5.27 -10.57
N LEU A 444 -24.78 -5.68 -10.72
CA LEU A 444 -25.89 -5.18 -9.92
C LEU A 444 -25.87 -5.83 -8.53
N LEU A 445 -25.91 -5.01 -7.49
CA LEU A 445 -25.96 -5.41 -6.08
C LEU A 445 -27.11 -4.68 -5.37
N ASP A 446 -28.03 -5.42 -4.75
CA ASP A 446 -29.05 -4.86 -3.85
C ASP A 446 -28.67 -5.01 -2.36
N ASP A 447 -29.55 -4.57 -1.45
CA ASP A 447 -29.33 -4.68 0.01
C ASP A 447 -29.06 -6.13 0.46
N SER A 448 -29.67 -7.13 -0.19
CA SER A 448 -29.44 -8.55 0.10
C SER A 448 -28.08 -9.03 -0.39
N ASP A 449 -27.65 -8.54 -1.56
CA ASP A 449 -26.32 -8.80 -2.12
C ASP A 449 -25.23 -8.18 -1.23
N LEU A 450 -25.43 -6.95 -0.73
CA LEU A 450 -24.51 -6.32 0.22
C LEU A 450 -24.38 -7.10 1.53
N SER A 451 -25.51 -7.64 2.03
CA SER A 451 -25.52 -8.47 3.24
C SER A 451 -24.73 -9.77 3.02
N ALA A 452 -24.95 -10.45 1.90
CA ALA A 452 -24.20 -11.65 1.53
C ALA A 452 -22.70 -11.38 1.37
N LEU A 453 -22.33 -10.26 0.73
CA LEU A 453 -20.93 -9.86 0.58
C LEU A 453 -20.25 -9.61 1.93
N VAL A 454 -20.95 -8.98 2.87
CA VAL A 454 -20.45 -8.76 4.24
C VAL A 454 -20.27 -10.09 4.99
N ASP A 455 -21.19 -11.03 4.85
CA ASP A 455 -21.06 -12.35 5.47
C ASP A 455 -19.89 -13.15 4.87
N GLU A 456 -19.62 -13.05 3.56
CA GLU A 456 -18.42 -13.63 2.93
C GLU A 456 -17.14 -13.06 3.55
N VAL A 457 -17.05 -11.73 3.69
CA VAL A 457 -15.89 -11.05 4.26
C VAL A 457 -15.69 -11.42 5.72
N ILE A 458 -16.75 -11.45 6.53
CA ILE A 458 -16.68 -11.87 7.94
C ILE A 458 -16.18 -13.31 8.03
N THR A 459 -16.72 -14.21 7.20
CA THR A 459 -16.32 -15.62 7.19
C THR A 459 -14.85 -15.77 6.84
N ALA A 460 -14.39 -15.07 5.80
CA ALA A 460 -13.01 -15.15 5.32
C ALA A 460 -11.99 -14.53 6.30
N ASN A 461 -12.40 -13.57 7.13
CA ASN A 461 -11.54 -12.98 8.17
C ASN A 461 -11.67 -13.68 9.53
N THR A 462 -12.57 -14.65 9.68
CA THR A 462 -12.70 -15.41 10.93
C THR A 462 -11.61 -16.47 10.99
N PRO A 463 -10.73 -16.47 12.02
CA PRO A 463 -9.70 -17.49 12.15
C PRO A 463 -10.32 -18.88 12.21
N VAL A 464 -9.78 -19.82 11.44
CA VAL A 464 -10.20 -21.23 11.52
C VAL A 464 -9.76 -21.80 12.87
N ASP A 465 -10.68 -22.44 13.60
CA ASP A 465 -10.36 -23.14 14.84
C ASP A 465 -9.39 -24.28 14.51
N PRO A 466 -8.16 -24.27 15.05
CA PRO A 466 -7.16 -25.30 14.76
C PRO A 466 -7.57 -26.71 15.25
N ASN A 467 -8.62 -26.83 16.07
CA ASN A 467 -9.17 -28.12 16.51
C ASN A 467 -10.35 -28.60 15.65
N ARG A 468 -10.77 -27.82 14.65
CA ARG A 468 -11.85 -28.20 13.75
C ARG A 468 -11.34 -29.23 12.74
N ILE A 469 -11.90 -30.44 12.79
CA ILE A 469 -11.67 -31.47 11.78
C ILE A 469 -12.57 -31.11 10.59
N ASP A 470 -12.06 -30.28 9.69
CA ASP A 470 -12.70 -30.05 8.39
C ASP A 470 -12.26 -31.16 7.41
N ASP A 471 -13.13 -31.51 6.46
CA ASP A 471 -12.78 -32.41 5.36
C ASP A 471 -11.53 -31.86 4.64
N GLU A 472 -10.52 -32.71 4.40
CA GLU A 472 -9.18 -32.35 3.87
C GLU A 472 -9.21 -31.61 2.52
N ASP A 473 -10.37 -31.51 1.87
CA ASP A 473 -10.58 -30.91 0.53
C ASP A 473 -11.27 -29.53 0.54
N GLN A 474 -11.65 -28.94 1.68
CA GLN A 474 -12.26 -27.60 1.70
C GLN A 474 -11.21 -26.48 1.79
N GLU A 475 -10.95 -25.84 0.65
CA GLU A 475 -10.11 -24.64 0.57
C GLU A 475 -10.70 -23.50 1.42
N GLN A 476 -9.89 -22.92 2.31
CA GLN A 476 -10.33 -21.86 3.21
C GLN A 476 -10.78 -20.62 2.43
N PRO A 477 -11.86 -19.93 2.86
CA PRO A 477 -12.33 -18.73 2.17
C PRO A 477 -11.26 -17.63 2.22
N TYR A 478 -10.87 -17.12 1.05
CA TYR A 478 -9.91 -16.03 0.92
C TYR A 478 -10.65 -14.68 0.91
N PRO A 479 -10.26 -13.68 1.74
CA PRO A 479 -10.98 -12.41 1.84
C PRO A 479 -11.19 -11.63 0.53
N GLY A 480 -10.29 -11.77 -0.44
CA GLY A 480 -10.39 -11.09 -1.75
C GLY A 480 -11.14 -11.88 -2.83
N GLU A 481 -11.66 -13.07 -2.50
CA GLU A 481 -12.33 -13.94 -3.46
C GLU A 481 -13.63 -13.30 -3.94
N PHE A 482 -14.42 -12.71 -3.03
CA PHE A 482 -15.72 -12.09 -3.32
C PHE A 482 -16.57 -12.97 -4.26
N ARG A 483 -16.94 -14.17 -3.79
CA ARG A 483 -17.62 -15.22 -4.58
C ARG A 483 -18.90 -14.70 -5.21
N LEU A 484 -19.67 -13.89 -4.48
CA LEU A 484 -20.84 -13.20 -5.00
C LEU A 484 -20.53 -12.41 -6.28
N LEU A 485 -19.40 -11.69 -6.33
CA LEU A 485 -19.02 -10.90 -7.51
C LEU A 485 -18.69 -11.81 -8.69
N PHE A 486 -18.04 -12.95 -8.46
CA PHE A 486 -17.83 -13.98 -9.49
C PHE A 486 -19.15 -14.54 -10.03
N GLU A 487 -20.10 -14.85 -9.17
CA GLU A 487 -21.42 -15.34 -9.58
C GLU A 487 -22.18 -14.31 -10.41
N ARG A 488 -22.17 -13.04 -9.96
CA ARG A 488 -22.79 -11.93 -10.68
C ARG A 488 -22.11 -11.72 -12.04
N PHE A 489 -20.79 -11.80 -12.10
CA PHE A 489 -20.03 -11.70 -13.36
C PHE A 489 -20.36 -12.85 -14.31
N ARG A 490 -20.40 -14.10 -13.82
CA ARG A 490 -20.74 -15.28 -14.64
C ARG A 490 -22.09 -15.11 -15.33
N LYS A 491 -23.11 -14.63 -14.62
CA LYS A 491 -24.45 -14.37 -15.20
C LYS A 491 -24.45 -13.34 -16.34
N LEU A 492 -23.47 -12.43 -16.39
CA LEU A 492 -23.35 -11.47 -17.49
C LEU A 492 -22.80 -12.10 -18.78
N VAL A 493 -22.06 -13.20 -18.67
CA VAL A 493 -21.35 -13.82 -19.81
C VAL A 493 -21.87 -15.20 -20.19
N SER A 494 -22.62 -15.89 -19.31
CA SER A 494 -23.12 -17.26 -19.48
C SER A 494 -24.45 -17.31 -20.21
#